data_AF-A0A538JYM2-F1
#
_entry.id   AF-A0A538JYM2-F1
#
_cell.length_a   1.000
_cell.length_b   1.000
_cell.length_c   1.000
_cell.angle_alpha   90.00
_cell.angle_beta   90.00
_cell.angle_gamma   90.00
#
_symmetry.space_group_name_H-M   'P 1'
#
loop_
_entity.id
_entity.type
_entity.pdbx_description
1 polymer ?
#
loop_
_entity_poly.entity_id
_entity_poly.type
_entity_poly.pdbx_seq_one_letter_code
_entity_poly.pdbx_strand_id
1 'polypeptide(L)'
;MPAPRRRRRALQPRRRPGAGSRDHALRVRPRRRSERVYRALAPGGLTGILLVGGASRRFGSPKAFAELDGETLAERAWRTLGEACDERFAVGKAADGLPLPFELLDDGTEVRAPIAGLVAGLRAAGNDVTVALPVDVPGLCAEHLFELAARCADAAVPPTGPLPGAYGRSALPVLERCLAAGTLALRDALEELDSRIVDLDPHVLVNVNTPADLQRLEVRFVDFDARHLVGFRSLVSDTLREFGFEPDAALDPDLERPDLYYAALWVAELDGEVVGSVALRDLGDGVLELKRMYLRDAQRGRGLGRRLLTIAVDRARARGARVIRLDTSERMQAAQALYEAYGFRRVPGQAPRQGQSRLLYELEL
;
A
#
# COMPACT_ATOMS: atom_id res chain seq x y z
N MET A 1 20.31 42.50 -65.07
CA MET A 1 19.02 41.82 -64.77
C MET A 1 18.92 41.60 -63.27
N PRO A 2 17.72 41.72 -62.66
CA PRO A 2 17.53 42.53 -61.46
C PRO A 2 17.49 41.75 -60.14
N ALA A 3 17.83 42.45 -59.05
CA ALA A 3 17.51 42.07 -57.67
C ALA A 3 16.00 42.28 -57.35
N PRO A 4 15.42 41.54 -56.40
CA PRO A 4 14.14 41.92 -55.81
C PRO A 4 14.25 42.34 -54.32
N ARG A 5 14.08 43.65 -54.13
CA ARG A 5 13.14 44.36 -53.23
C ARG A 5 13.04 43.97 -51.72
N ARG A 6 13.52 44.90 -50.88
CA ARG A 6 13.01 45.19 -49.52
C ARG A 6 11.60 45.79 -49.56
N ARG A 7 10.76 45.48 -48.55
CA ARG A 7 9.71 46.28 -47.86
C ARG A 7 9.06 45.33 -46.81
N ARG A 8 8.71 45.66 -45.57
CA ARG A 8 8.57 46.88 -44.75
C ARG A 8 8.67 46.46 -43.27
N ARG A 9 9.24 47.33 -42.42
CA ARG A 9 9.04 47.29 -40.95
C ARG A 9 7.57 47.63 -40.64
N ALA A 10 6.98 46.91 -39.69
CA ALA A 10 5.86 47.39 -38.89
C ALA A 10 6.25 47.28 -37.40
N LEU A 11 5.89 48.33 -36.65
CA LEU A 11 6.17 48.53 -35.23
C LEU A 11 5.30 47.64 -34.33
N GLN A 12 5.79 47.44 -33.10
CA GLN A 12 5.34 46.55 -32.01
C GLN A 12 3.87 46.71 -31.54
N PRO A 13 3.41 45.78 -30.68
CA PRO A 13 3.14 46.23 -29.31
C PRO A 13 3.67 45.28 -28.22
N ARG A 14 4.27 45.86 -27.17
CA ARG A 14 4.56 45.22 -25.87
C ARG A 14 3.27 44.97 -25.08
N ARG A 15 3.02 43.72 -24.64
CA ARG A 15 2.19 43.28 -23.48
C ARG A 15 2.51 41.79 -23.24
N ARG A 16 2.58 41.16 -22.06
CA ARG A 16 2.61 41.43 -20.60
C ARG A 16 3.24 40.16 -19.99
N PRO A 17 3.96 40.19 -18.85
CA PRO A 17 4.39 38.97 -18.16
C PRO A 17 3.22 38.41 -17.32
N GLY A 18 2.97 37.11 -17.40
CA GLY A 18 2.09 36.44 -16.44
C GLY A 18 1.29 35.26 -17.00
N ALA A 19 1.75 34.06 -16.69
CA ALA A 19 0.92 32.96 -16.16
C ALA A 19 1.89 31.87 -15.70
N GLY A 20 2.04 31.76 -14.38
CA GLY A 20 2.88 30.73 -13.76
C GLY A 20 2.34 29.34 -14.06
N SER A 21 3.29 28.43 -14.31
CA SER A 21 3.07 26.99 -14.41
C SER A 21 2.48 26.46 -13.09
N ARG A 22 1.16 26.33 -13.03
CA ARG A 22 0.46 25.47 -12.06
C ARG A 22 0.16 24.17 -12.77
N ASP A 23 1.08 23.21 -12.66
CA ASP A 23 0.89 21.88 -13.25
C ASP A 23 1.49 20.80 -12.35
N HIS A 24 1.02 20.74 -11.11
CA HIS A 24 1.33 19.65 -10.17
C HIS A 24 0.04 19.14 -9.52
N ALA A 25 -0.77 18.44 -10.32
CA ALA A 25 -1.76 17.50 -9.82
C ALA A 25 -1.84 16.34 -10.82
N LEU A 26 -0.96 15.35 -10.68
CA LEU A 26 -1.07 14.10 -11.40
C LEU A 26 -2.35 13.38 -10.94
N ARG A 27 -3.44 13.56 -11.70
CA ARG A 27 -4.69 12.83 -11.47
C ARG A 27 -4.48 11.34 -11.74
N VAL A 28 -4.35 10.56 -10.68
CA VAL A 28 -4.26 9.09 -10.75
C VAL A 28 -5.66 8.50 -11.01
N ARG A 29 -5.77 7.60 -12.00
CA ARG A 29 -7.00 6.86 -12.29
C ARG A 29 -7.12 5.63 -11.36
N PRO A 30 -8.29 5.33 -10.79
CA PRO A 30 -8.47 4.24 -9.83
C PRO A 30 -8.29 2.86 -10.48
N ARG A 31 -7.67 1.93 -9.75
CA ARG A 31 -7.30 0.58 -10.21
C ARG A 31 -8.23 -0.52 -9.66
N ARG A 32 -9.06 -0.28 -8.63
CA ARG A 32 -9.93 -1.32 -8.03
C ARG A 32 -11.41 -0.92 -7.84
N ARG A 33 -12.29 -1.93 -7.71
CA ARG A 33 -13.74 -1.76 -7.52
C ARG A 33 -14.10 -1.28 -6.11
N SER A 34 -13.35 -1.69 -5.08
CA SER A 34 -13.47 -1.19 -3.70
C SER A 34 -13.10 0.30 -3.62
N GLU A 35 -11.98 0.72 -4.21
CA GLU A 35 -11.59 2.14 -4.35
C GLU A 35 -12.71 3.00 -4.96
N ARG A 36 -13.43 2.47 -5.96
CA ARG A 36 -14.58 3.17 -6.57
C ARG A 36 -15.77 3.31 -5.61
N VAL A 37 -16.04 2.31 -4.79
CA VAL A 37 -17.13 2.34 -3.80
C VAL A 37 -16.78 3.32 -2.68
N TYR A 38 -15.56 3.25 -2.14
CA TYR A 38 -15.13 4.15 -1.07
C TYR A 38 -14.93 5.60 -1.55
N ARG A 39 -14.38 5.83 -2.74
CA ARG A 39 -14.30 7.18 -3.34
C ARG A 39 -15.68 7.74 -3.70
N ALA A 40 -16.68 6.89 -3.95
CA ALA A 40 -18.06 7.34 -4.12
C ALA A 40 -18.76 7.67 -2.79
N LEU A 41 -18.24 7.16 -1.67
CA LEU A 41 -18.76 7.38 -0.31
C LEU A 41 -18.04 8.53 0.42
N ALA A 42 -16.81 8.88 0.04
CA ALA A 42 -16.09 10.03 0.56
C ALA A 42 -16.59 11.32 -0.12
N PRO A 43 -17.13 12.30 0.62
CA PRO A 43 -17.60 13.55 0.04
C PRO A 43 -16.39 14.42 -0.37
N GLY A 44 -16.10 14.47 -1.66
CA GLY A 44 -15.01 15.31 -2.20
C GLY A 44 -13.65 14.62 -2.29
N GLY A 45 -12.64 15.35 -2.75
CA GLY A 45 -11.27 14.84 -2.81
C GLY A 45 -10.65 14.66 -1.42
N LEU A 46 -9.57 13.89 -1.32
CA LEU A 46 -8.86 13.69 -0.05
C LEU A 46 -7.44 14.27 -0.09
N THR A 47 -7.05 14.89 1.03
CA THR A 47 -5.68 15.33 1.28
C THR A 47 -4.96 14.32 2.17
N GLY A 48 -3.75 13.92 1.79
CA GLY A 48 -2.85 13.13 2.63
C GLY A 48 -1.80 14.01 3.32
N ILE A 49 -1.58 13.82 4.62
CA ILE A 49 -0.43 14.36 5.34
C ILE A 49 0.44 13.21 5.80
N LEU A 50 1.66 13.12 5.28
CA LEU A 50 2.70 12.27 5.83
C LEU A 50 3.42 13.04 6.94
N LEU A 51 3.36 12.53 8.17
CA LEU A 51 4.08 13.12 9.30
C LEU A 51 5.49 12.50 9.39
N VAL A 52 6.48 13.27 8.93
CA VAL A 52 7.90 12.90 8.97
C VAL A 52 8.55 13.59 10.16
N GLY A 53 8.47 12.95 11.33
CA GLY A 53 9.01 13.55 12.56
C GLY A 53 9.28 12.55 13.67
N GLY A 54 10.26 12.89 14.50
CA GLY A 54 10.63 12.14 15.70
C GLY A 54 12.14 12.03 15.83
N ALA A 55 12.68 12.37 17.01
CA ALA A 55 14.11 12.33 17.29
C ALA A 55 14.73 10.92 17.20
N SER A 56 13.93 9.88 16.92
CA SER A 56 14.32 8.50 16.62
C SER A 56 15.42 7.92 17.53
N ARG A 57 15.50 8.40 18.78
CA ARG A 57 16.61 8.12 19.71
C ARG A 57 16.75 6.63 20.01
N ARG A 58 15.64 5.90 19.98
CA ARG A 58 15.56 4.44 20.20
C ARG A 58 15.82 3.61 18.94
N PHE A 59 15.84 4.24 17.78
CA PHE A 59 16.00 3.58 16.48
C PHE A 59 17.44 3.67 15.94
N GLY A 60 18.27 4.56 16.51
CA GLY A 60 19.66 4.77 16.11
C GLY A 60 19.85 5.56 14.81
N SER A 61 18.81 5.68 13.99
CA SER A 61 18.74 6.48 12.76
C SER A 61 17.31 7.04 12.59
N PRO A 62 17.07 8.02 11.71
CA PRO A 62 15.72 8.51 11.44
C PRO A 62 14.80 7.37 10.96
N LYS A 63 13.73 7.07 11.70
CA LYS A 63 12.79 5.99 11.39
C LYS A 63 12.27 6.02 9.95
N ALA A 64 12.15 7.21 9.37
CA ALA A 64 11.73 7.43 7.99
C ALA A 64 12.51 6.57 6.97
N PHE A 65 13.79 6.30 7.23
CA PHE A 65 14.66 5.51 6.36
C PHE A 65 14.76 4.03 6.72
N ALA A 66 14.07 3.58 7.77
CA ALA A 66 14.04 2.17 8.09
C ALA A 66 13.30 1.39 6.99
N GLU A 67 13.79 0.23 6.60
CA GLU A 67 13.21 -0.55 5.50
C GLU A 67 12.30 -1.66 6.02
N LEU A 68 11.09 -1.73 5.45
CA LEU A 68 10.19 -2.86 5.63
C LEU A 68 9.90 -3.46 4.27
N ASP A 69 10.27 -4.73 4.06
CA ASP A 69 10.08 -5.45 2.80
C ASP A 69 10.81 -4.81 1.59
N GLY A 70 11.93 -4.11 1.83
CA GLY A 70 12.73 -3.44 0.80
C GLY A 70 12.21 -2.07 0.35
N GLU A 71 11.29 -1.47 1.10
CA GLU A 71 10.80 -0.09 0.91
C GLU A 71 10.97 0.67 2.23
N THR A 72 11.43 1.93 2.17
CA THR A 72 11.56 2.73 3.41
C THR A 72 10.19 3.03 4.01
N LEU A 73 10.10 3.21 5.33
CA LEU A 73 8.85 3.57 6.02
C LEU A 73 8.23 4.86 5.44
N ALA A 74 9.07 5.83 5.07
CA ALA A 74 8.63 7.07 4.45
C ALA A 74 8.07 6.86 3.04
N GLU A 75 8.75 6.10 2.18
CA GLU A 75 8.25 5.78 0.83
C GLU A 75 6.96 4.96 0.89
N ARG A 76 6.88 3.98 1.79
CA ARG A 76 5.70 3.16 1.99
C ARG A 76 4.49 4.01 2.37
N ALA A 77 4.64 4.89 3.36
CA ALA A 77 3.56 5.78 3.77
C ALA A 77 3.19 6.77 2.65
N TRP A 78 4.17 7.29 1.91
CA TRP A 78 3.96 8.17 0.76
C TRP A 78 3.17 7.48 -0.37
N ARG A 79 3.50 6.23 -0.69
CA ARG A 79 2.78 5.40 -1.66
C ARG A 79 1.35 5.15 -1.20
N THR A 80 1.14 4.76 0.06
CA THR A 80 -0.20 4.53 0.62
C THR A 80 -1.07 5.80 0.53
N LEU A 81 -0.52 6.97 0.87
CA LEU A 81 -1.24 8.25 0.66
C LEU A 81 -1.53 8.51 -0.82
N GLY A 82 -0.61 8.18 -1.73
CA GLY A 82 -0.80 8.36 -3.17
C GLY A 82 -1.85 7.44 -3.80
N GLU A 83 -2.16 6.32 -3.17
CA GLU A 83 -3.25 5.42 -3.57
C GLU A 83 -4.62 5.92 -3.08
N ALA A 84 -4.66 6.60 -1.93
CA ALA A 84 -5.90 7.08 -1.31
C ALA A 84 -6.28 8.52 -1.69
N CYS A 85 -5.29 9.42 -1.79
CA CYS A 85 -5.48 10.87 -1.79
C CYS A 85 -5.25 11.51 -3.16
N ASP A 86 -6.01 12.56 -3.46
CA ASP A 86 -5.85 13.35 -4.69
C ASP A 86 -4.69 14.34 -4.59
N GLU A 87 -4.36 14.75 -3.37
CA GLU A 87 -3.19 15.56 -3.04
C GLU A 87 -2.51 15.02 -1.77
N ARG A 88 -1.19 15.22 -1.64
CA ARG A 88 -0.47 14.81 -0.44
C ARG A 88 0.74 15.69 -0.15
N PHE A 89 1.02 15.90 1.14
CA PHE A 89 2.13 16.67 1.65
C PHE A 89 2.95 15.83 2.62
N ALA A 90 4.28 15.89 2.53
CA ALA A 90 5.14 15.40 3.60
C ALA A 90 5.48 16.57 4.49
N VAL A 91 5.21 16.45 5.79
CA VAL A 91 5.37 17.54 6.74
C VAL A 91 6.40 17.15 7.78
N GLY A 92 7.35 18.05 8.04
CA GLY A 92 8.42 17.86 9.00
C GLY A 92 9.20 19.16 9.19
N LYS A 93 10.45 19.04 9.61
CA LYS A 93 11.32 20.20 9.86
C LYS A 93 12.41 20.27 8.80
N ALA A 94 12.54 21.38 8.08
CA ALA A 94 13.62 21.51 7.09
C ALA A 94 15.00 21.42 7.74
N ALA A 95 15.12 21.87 9.00
CA ALA A 95 16.33 21.76 9.81
C ALA A 95 16.81 20.31 10.04
N ASP A 96 15.91 19.32 9.94
CA ASP A 96 16.31 17.91 10.07
C ASP A 96 17.02 17.39 8.80
N GLY A 97 16.98 18.12 7.68
CA GLY A 97 17.80 17.87 6.49
C GLY A 97 17.65 16.49 5.87
N LEU A 98 16.48 15.85 6.03
CA LEU A 98 16.25 14.47 5.61
C LEU A 98 16.25 14.36 4.08
N PRO A 99 17.11 13.53 3.46
CA PRO A 99 17.16 13.35 2.00
C PRO A 99 16.01 12.45 1.51
N LEU A 100 14.78 12.94 1.62
CA LEU A 100 13.58 12.22 1.19
C LEU A 100 13.39 12.32 -0.33
N PRO A 101 12.77 11.32 -0.97
CA PRO A 101 12.49 11.36 -2.42
C PRO A 101 11.34 12.31 -2.80
N PHE A 102 10.82 13.07 -1.84
CA PHE A 102 9.73 14.03 -2.00
C PHE A 102 10.01 15.29 -1.17
N GLU A 103 9.45 16.41 -1.61
CA GLU A 103 9.61 17.71 -0.94
C GLU A 103 8.94 17.71 0.44
N LEU A 104 9.64 18.29 1.42
CA LEU A 104 9.15 18.45 2.77
C LEU A 104 8.56 19.85 2.95
N LEU A 105 7.29 19.92 3.36
CA LEU A 105 6.67 21.13 3.88
C LEU A 105 7.18 21.36 5.31
N ASP A 106 7.88 22.47 5.52
CA ASP A 106 8.29 22.88 6.87
C ASP A 106 7.06 23.29 7.69
N ASP A 107 6.96 22.80 8.92
CA ASP A 107 5.88 23.15 9.86
C ASP A 107 5.98 24.60 10.39
N GLY A 108 7.09 25.28 10.14
CA GLY A 108 7.34 26.69 10.47
C GLY A 108 7.54 26.92 11.97
N THR A 109 7.80 25.89 12.76
CA THR A 109 7.92 25.98 14.21
C THR A 109 9.09 25.17 14.76
N GLU A 110 9.60 25.53 15.93
CA GLU A 110 10.58 24.71 16.66
C GLU A 110 9.93 23.57 17.46
N VAL A 111 8.61 23.58 17.59
CA VAL A 111 7.85 22.59 18.37
C VAL A 111 8.00 21.19 17.76
N ARG A 112 8.55 20.24 18.52
CA ARG A 112 8.69 18.83 18.10
C ARG A 112 7.53 17.98 18.62
N ALA A 113 6.35 18.20 18.05
CA ALA A 113 5.14 17.42 18.36
C ALA A 113 4.28 17.19 17.10
N PRO A 114 3.56 16.06 16.99
CA PRO A 114 2.75 15.77 15.80
C PRO A 114 1.69 16.81 15.48
N ILE A 115 1.17 17.52 16.48
CA ILE A 115 0.19 18.60 16.29
C ILE A 115 0.73 19.73 15.40
N ALA A 116 2.02 20.05 15.47
CA ALA A 116 2.64 21.07 14.63
C ALA A 116 2.57 20.68 13.14
N GLY A 117 2.98 19.45 12.83
CA GLY A 117 2.91 18.92 11.47
C GLY A 117 1.46 18.77 10.96
N LEU A 118 0.54 18.36 11.83
CA LEU A 118 -0.87 18.26 11.47
C LEU A 118 -1.47 19.64 11.15
N VAL A 119 -1.21 20.66 11.97
CA VAL A 119 -1.67 22.03 11.73
C VAL A 119 -1.10 22.58 10.42
N ALA A 120 0.21 22.42 10.18
CA ALA A 120 0.85 22.89 8.96
C ALA A 120 0.26 22.21 7.70
N GLY A 121 0.04 20.89 7.76
CA GLY A 121 -0.58 20.18 6.64
C GLY A 121 -2.05 20.55 6.44
N LEU A 122 -2.85 20.73 7.51
CA LEU A 122 -4.25 21.17 7.40
C LEU A 122 -4.38 22.58 6.81
N ARG A 123 -3.42 23.48 7.09
CA ARG A 123 -3.35 24.80 6.45
C ARG A 123 -3.07 24.72 4.95
N ALA A 124 -2.26 23.75 4.53
CA ALA A 124 -1.91 23.52 3.13
C ALA A 124 -3.00 22.74 2.36
N ALA A 125 -3.86 21.99 3.07
CA ALA A 125 -4.89 21.16 2.48
C ALA A 125 -5.91 21.97 1.66
N GLY A 126 -6.11 21.54 0.42
CA GLY A 126 -7.12 22.02 -0.52
C GLY A 126 -8.49 21.36 -0.33
N ASN A 127 -8.54 20.12 0.17
CA ASN A 127 -9.79 19.42 0.46
C ASN A 127 -10.31 19.67 1.88
N ASP A 128 -11.54 19.26 2.16
CA ASP A 128 -12.17 19.43 3.47
C ASP A 128 -11.78 18.36 4.47
N VAL A 129 -11.45 17.15 4.01
CA VAL A 129 -11.02 16.03 4.84
C VAL A 129 -9.57 15.69 4.53
N THR A 130 -8.78 15.58 5.59
CA THR A 130 -7.36 15.25 5.52
C THR A 130 -7.05 14.01 6.34
N VAL A 131 -6.32 13.05 5.78
CA VAL A 131 -5.81 11.88 6.50
C VAL A 131 -4.34 12.07 6.86
N ALA A 132 -4.03 12.02 8.15
CA ALA A 132 -2.69 12.13 8.69
C ALA A 132 -2.12 10.73 8.98
N LEU A 133 -1.01 10.41 8.34
CA LEU A 133 -0.32 9.13 8.43
C LEU A 133 1.12 9.35 8.93
N PRO A 134 1.47 8.88 10.14
CA PRO A 134 2.85 8.86 10.58
C PRO A 134 3.65 7.71 9.93
N VAL A 135 4.97 7.90 9.79
CA VAL A 135 5.86 6.89 9.18
C VAL A 135 5.94 5.58 9.97
N ASP A 136 5.65 5.60 11.27
CA ASP A 136 5.84 4.44 12.16
C ASP A 136 4.64 3.50 12.25
N VAL A 137 3.63 3.66 11.41
CA VAL A 137 2.46 2.75 11.34
C VAL A 137 2.35 2.12 9.94
N PRO A 138 3.31 1.27 9.54
CA PRO A 138 3.45 0.82 8.15
C PRO A 138 2.44 -0.23 7.68
N GLY A 139 1.55 -0.70 8.57
CA GLY A 139 0.55 -1.72 8.27
C GLY A 139 -0.64 -1.21 7.46
N LEU A 140 -0.85 0.10 7.39
CA LEU A 140 -2.02 0.70 6.74
C LEU A 140 -1.95 0.68 5.21
N CYS A 141 -3.13 0.59 4.60
CA CYS A 141 -3.35 0.66 3.16
C CYS A 141 -4.44 1.70 2.85
N ALA A 142 -4.68 1.97 1.56
CA ALA A 142 -5.62 3.00 1.12
C ALA A 142 -7.05 2.79 1.67
N GLU A 143 -7.51 1.54 1.73
CA GLU A 143 -8.83 1.18 2.28
C GLU A 143 -8.99 1.67 3.73
N HIS A 144 -7.99 1.44 4.59
CA HIS A 144 -8.03 1.91 5.97
C HIS A 144 -8.09 3.45 6.08
N LEU A 145 -7.43 4.16 5.16
CA LEU A 145 -7.49 5.63 5.11
C LEU A 145 -8.87 6.12 4.68
N PHE A 146 -9.50 5.44 3.71
CA PHE A 146 -10.87 5.74 3.33
C PHE A 146 -11.86 5.49 4.47
N GLU A 147 -11.65 4.43 5.25
CA GLU A 147 -12.49 4.12 6.40
C GLU A 147 -12.44 5.17 7.52
N LEU A 148 -11.27 5.76 7.74
CA LEU A 148 -11.12 6.91 8.64
C LEU A 148 -11.81 8.14 8.05
N ALA A 149 -11.51 8.46 6.79
CA ALA A 149 -12.05 9.65 6.12
C ALA A 149 -13.59 9.64 6.05
N ALA A 150 -14.20 8.49 5.73
CA ALA A 150 -15.65 8.35 5.60
C ALA A 150 -16.41 8.57 6.91
N ARG A 151 -15.73 8.48 8.06
CA ARG A 151 -16.33 8.66 9.40
C ARG A 151 -15.89 9.98 10.04
N CYS A 152 -15.14 10.82 9.33
CA CYS A 152 -14.65 12.08 9.84
C CYS A 152 -15.80 13.07 10.08
N ALA A 153 -16.02 13.44 11.35
CA ALA A 153 -16.70 14.66 11.72
C ALA A 153 -15.65 15.78 11.79
N ASP A 154 -15.28 16.26 12.98
CA ASP A 154 -14.07 17.06 13.14
C ASP A 154 -12.82 16.19 13.09
N ALA A 155 -12.90 14.99 13.66
CA ALA A 155 -11.85 13.98 13.58
C ALA A 155 -12.44 12.57 13.52
N ALA A 156 -11.69 11.63 12.95
CA ALA A 156 -11.93 10.20 13.06
C ALA A 156 -10.61 9.47 13.28
N VAL A 157 -10.53 8.70 14.36
CA VAL A 157 -9.26 8.12 14.86
C VAL A 157 -9.47 6.68 15.33
N PRO A 158 -8.44 5.83 15.32
CA PRO A 158 -8.52 4.50 15.90
C PRO A 158 -8.54 4.53 17.43
N PRO A 159 -8.96 3.44 18.10
CA PRO A 159 -8.89 3.32 19.57
C PRO A 159 -7.47 3.49 20.14
N THR A 160 -6.45 3.21 19.33
CA THR A 160 -5.03 3.29 19.73
C THR A 160 -4.55 4.72 19.95
N GLY A 161 -5.19 5.72 19.35
CA GLY A 161 -4.86 7.13 19.55
C GLY A 161 -5.13 8.03 18.35
N PRO A 162 -4.67 9.29 18.41
CA PRO A 162 -5.00 10.31 17.42
C PRO A 162 -4.32 10.09 16.06
N LEU A 163 -3.27 9.26 16.00
CA LEU A 163 -2.53 8.99 14.76
C LEU A 163 -2.41 7.47 14.56
N PRO A 164 -2.62 6.97 13.32
CA PRO A 164 -3.15 7.69 12.15
C PRO A 164 -4.56 8.26 12.42
N GLY A 165 -5.01 9.26 11.64
CA GLY A 165 -6.34 9.84 11.85
C GLY A 165 -6.81 10.69 10.67
N ALA A 166 -8.12 10.79 10.49
CA ALA A 166 -8.75 11.77 9.60
C ALA A 166 -9.16 13.01 10.40
N TYR A 167 -8.98 14.18 9.79
CA TYR A 167 -9.27 15.48 10.39
C TYR A 167 -9.96 16.37 9.36
N GLY A 168 -11.09 16.94 9.75
CA GLY A 168 -11.82 17.92 8.95
C GLY A 168 -11.17 19.30 9.05
N ARG A 169 -11.44 20.16 8.05
CA ARG A 169 -11.05 21.58 8.09
C ARG A 169 -11.58 22.29 9.33
N SER A 170 -12.71 21.84 9.88
CA SER A 170 -13.30 22.33 11.14
C SER A 170 -12.43 22.09 12.38
N ALA A 171 -11.53 21.11 12.36
CA ALA A 171 -10.62 20.84 13.48
C ALA A 171 -9.47 21.87 13.57
N LEU A 172 -9.12 22.53 12.45
CA LEU A 172 -7.95 23.41 12.38
C LEU A 172 -7.95 24.53 13.44
N PRO A 173 -9.04 25.29 13.66
CA PRO A 173 -9.05 26.35 14.68
C PRO A 173 -8.79 25.85 16.10
N VAL A 174 -9.21 24.63 16.44
CA VAL A 174 -8.95 24.02 17.75
C VAL A 174 -7.48 23.65 17.85
N LEU A 175 -6.96 22.94 16.85
CA LEU A 175 -5.56 22.50 16.82
C LEU A 175 -4.57 23.68 16.85
N GLU A 176 -4.88 24.78 16.15
CA GLU A 176 -4.08 26.01 16.20
C GLU A 176 -4.07 26.65 17.58
N ARG A 177 -5.23 26.71 18.25
CA ARG A 177 -5.31 27.22 19.63
C ARG A 177 -4.52 26.35 20.58
N CYS A 178 -4.67 25.02 20.52
CA CYS A 178 -3.92 24.08 21.35
C CYS A 178 -2.41 24.26 21.15
N LEU A 179 -1.95 24.32 19.89
CA LEU A 179 -0.54 24.54 19.57
C LEU A 179 -0.03 25.89 20.12
N ALA A 180 -0.79 26.97 19.95
CA ALA A 180 -0.42 28.29 20.46
C ALA A 180 -0.40 28.35 22.01
N ALA A 181 -1.27 27.60 22.67
CA ALA A 181 -1.34 27.49 24.13
C ALA A 181 -0.29 26.53 24.72
N GLY A 182 0.47 25.80 23.88
CA GLY A 182 1.43 24.79 24.33
C GLY A 182 0.81 23.45 24.71
N THR A 183 -0.46 23.21 24.39
CA THR A 183 -1.12 21.90 24.50
C THR A 183 -0.68 21.04 23.32
N LEU A 184 0.42 20.31 23.50
CA LEU A 184 1.10 19.60 22.41
C LEU A 184 0.57 18.19 22.13
N ALA A 185 -0.18 17.60 23.05
CA ALA A 185 -0.75 16.26 22.87
C ALA A 185 -2.05 16.34 22.06
N LEU A 186 -2.09 15.62 20.93
CA LEU A 186 -3.29 15.55 20.11
C LEU A 186 -4.50 14.94 20.84
N ARG A 187 -4.27 14.09 21.85
CA ARG A 187 -5.36 13.53 22.66
C ARG A 187 -6.15 14.62 23.38
N ASP A 188 -5.45 15.57 23.98
CA ASP A 188 -6.08 16.70 24.69
C ASP A 188 -6.91 17.55 23.72
N ALA A 189 -6.41 17.77 22.49
CA ALA A 189 -7.16 18.49 21.46
C ALA A 189 -8.41 17.74 20.98
N LEU A 190 -8.41 16.40 20.99
CA LEU A 190 -9.58 15.60 20.62
C LEU A 190 -10.75 15.76 21.61
N GLU A 191 -10.49 16.14 22.87
CA GLU A 191 -11.53 16.38 23.87
C GLU A 191 -12.42 17.59 23.52
N GLU A 192 -11.90 18.51 22.70
CA GLU A 192 -12.61 19.69 22.18
C GLU A 192 -13.28 19.47 20.81
N LEU A 193 -13.11 18.29 20.19
CA LEU A 193 -13.57 17.99 18.82
C LEU A 193 -14.71 16.97 18.81
N ASP A 194 -15.66 17.08 17.87
CA ASP A 194 -16.54 15.95 17.53
C ASP A 194 -15.70 14.87 16.84
N SER A 195 -15.17 13.96 17.65
CA SER A 195 -14.29 12.88 17.21
C SER A 195 -15.02 11.54 17.18
N ARG A 196 -14.80 10.79 16.10
CA ARG A 196 -15.34 9.43 15.92
C ARG A 196 -14.25 8.39 16.10
N ILE A 197 -14.55 7.34 16.88
CA ILE A 197 -13.67 6.18 16.97
C ILE A 197 -13.99 5.23 15.82
N VAL A 198 -12.97 4.86 15.06
CA VAL A 198 -13.07 3.93 13.93
C VAL A 198 -12.33 2.65 14.29
N ASP A 199 -13.07 1.55 14.40
CA ASP A 199 -12.48 0.26 14.66
C ASP A 199 -11.74 -0.23 13.41
N LEU A 200 -10.42 -0.38 13.54
CA LEU A 200 -9.52 -0.89 12.50
C LEU A 200 -8.80 -2.10 13.08
N ASP A 201 -8.39 -3.03 12.21
CA ASP A 201 -7.62 -4.20 12.62
C ASP A 201 -6.38 -3.76 13.45
N PRO A 202 -6.25 -4.18 14.72
CA PRO A 202 -5.10 -3.85 15.55
C PRO A 202 -3.76 -4.24 14.92
N HIS A 203 -3.72 -5.27 14.06
CA HIS A 203 -2.51 -5.71 13.38
C HIS A 203 -1.99 -4.69 12.36
N VAL A 204 -2.84 -3.83 11.80
CA VAL A 204 -2.39 -2.78 10.87
C VAL A 204 -1.97 -1.50 11.59
N LEU A 205 -2.30 -1.37 12.87
CA LEU A 205 -2.02 -0.21 13.73
C LEU A 205 -0.74 -0.35 14.58
N VAL A 206 0.08 -1.38 14.32
CA VAL A 206 1.32 -1.63 15.07
C VAL A 206 2.31 -0.49 14.83
N ASN A 207 2.76 0.12 15.93
CA ASN A 207 3.75 1.19 15.91
C ASN A 207 5.18 0.63 15.92
N VAL A 208 5.99 1.03 14.94
CA VAL A 208 7.42 0.71 14.86
C VAL A 208 8.22 1.73 15.67
N ASN A 209 8.62 1.37 16.88
CA ASN A 209 9.41 2.23 17.75
C ASN A 209 10.88 1.83 17.85
N THR A 210 11.17 0.57 17.57
CA THR A 210 12.50 -0.04 17.65
C THR A 210 12.76 -0.91 16.41
N PRO A 211 14.03 -1.22 16.10
CA PRO A 211 14.35 -2.17 15.03
C PRO A 211 13.74 -3.56 15.25
N ALA A 212 13.56 -3.98 16.51
CA ALA A 212 12.90 -5.26 16.83
C ALA A 212 11.41 -5.24 16.48
N ASP A 213 10.72 -4.10 16.63
CA ASP A 213 9.32 -3.96 16.18
C ASP A 213 9.22 -4.11 14.66
N LEU A 214 10.18 -3.53 13.93
CA LEU A 214 10.24 -3.63 12.47
C LEU A 214 10.46 -5.07 12.01
N GLN A 215 11.37 -5.80 12.64
CA GLN A 215 11.65 -7.22 12.33
C GLN A 215 10.41 -8.10 12.50
N ARG A 216 9.53 -7.80 13.47
CA ARG A 216 8.28 -8.55 13.66
C ARG A 216 7.25 -8.30 12.55
N LEU A 217 7.36 -7.16 11.85
CA LEU A 217 6.47 -6.82 10.74
C LEU A 217 6.99 -7.29 9.39
N GLU A 218 8.25 -7.69 9.32
CA GLU A 218 8.92 -8.11 8.09
C GLU A 218 8.42 -9.49 7.66
N VAL A 219 8.01 -9.58 6.39
CA VAL A 219 7.60 -10.85 5.81
C VAL A 219 8.81 -11.52 5.19
N ARG A 220 9.18 -12.68 5.74
CA ARG A 220 10.27 -13.50 5.22
C ARG A 220 9.74 -14.53 4.24
N PHE A 221 10.46 -14.74 3.14
CA PHE A 221 10.13 -15.76 2.16
C PHE A 221 11.13 -16.90 2.31
N VAL A 222 10.63 -18.08 2.65
CA VAL A 222 11.47 -19.25 2.94
C VAL A 222 10.97 -20.45 2.15
N ASP A 223 11.89 -21.39 1.85
CA ASP A 223 11.50 -22.70 1.33
C ASP A 223 10.63 -23.40 2.38
N PHE A 224 9.59 -24.09 1.90
CA PHE A 224 8.72 -24.89 2.77
C PHE A 224 9.48 -26.06 3.38
N ASP A 225 9.07 -26.42 4.59
CA ASP A 225 9.55 -27.56 5.37
C ASP A 225 8.38 -28.07 6.26
N ALA A 226 8.64 -29.09 7.06
CA ALA A 226 7.62 -29.73 7.89
C ALA A 226 6.96 -28.81 8.95
N ARG A 227 7.66 -27.80 9.50
CA ARG A 227 7.06 -26.91 10.52
C ARG A 227 5.97 -26.00 9.93
N HIS A 228 6.01 -25.74 8.63
CA HIS A 228 5.04 -24.89 7.96
C HIS A 228 3.74 -25.61 7.58
N LEU A 229 3.67 -26.94 7.69
CA LEU A 229 2.55 -27.75 7.16
C LEU A 229 1.20 -27.29 7.71
N VAL A 230 1.10 -27.06 9.02
CA VAL A 230 -0.14 -26.62 9.66
C VAL A 230 -0.59 -25.25 9.14
N GLY A 231 0.33 -24.29 9.10
CA GLY A 231 0.06 -22.94 8.61
C GLY A 231 -0.31 -22.91 7.12
N PHE A 232 0.40 -23.67 6.28
CA PHE A 232 0.10 -23.82 4.86
C PHE A 232 -1.30 -24.41 4.63
N ARG A 233 -1.65 -25.49 5.35
CA ARG A 233 -2.98 -26.11 5.26
C ARG A 233 -4.08 -25.14 5.64
N SER A 234 -3.91 -24.40 6.74
CA SER A 234 -4.89 -23.40 7.17
C SER A 234 -5.03 -22.30 6.12
N LEU A 235 -3.91 -21.72 5.64
CA LEU A 235 -3.93 -20.68 4.61
C LEU A 235 -4.70 -21.11 3.36
N VAL A 236 -4.38 -22.29 2.81
CA VAL A 236 -5.04 -22.77 1.60
C VAL A 236 -6.51 -23.06 1.85
N SER A 237 -6.85 -23.71 2.97
CA SER A 237 -8.23 -24.08 3.28
C SER A 237 -9.12 -22.85 3.45
N ASP A 238 -8.63 -21.84 4.17
CA ASP A 238 -9.39 -20.62 4.43
C ASP A 238 -9.58 -19.82 3.13
N THR A 239 -8.53 -19.76 2.29
CA THR A 239 -8.63 -19.08 1.00
C THR A 239 -9.59 -19.81 0.04
N LEU A 240 -9.61 -21.14 0.04
CA LEU A 240 -10.58 -21.90 -0.75
C LEU A 240 -12.02 -21.55 -0.35
N ARG A 241 -12.31 -21.55 0.96
CA ARG A 241 -13.63 -21.20 1.49
C ARG A 241 -14.03 -19.76 1.15
N GLU A 242 -13.10 -18.83 1.26
CA GLU A 242 -13.31 -17.41 0.89
C GLU A 242 -13.83 -17.27 -0.55
N PHE A 243 -13.32 -18.08 -1.49
CA PHE A 243 -13.75 -18.05 -2.89
C PHE A 243 -14.88 -19.05 -3.21
N GLY A 244 -15.52 -19.62 -2.20
CA GLY A 244 -16.67 -20.53 -2.32
C GLY A 244 -16.31 -21.92 -2.78
N PHE A 245 -15.11 -22.40 -2.44
CA PHE A 245 -14.69 -23.78 -2.61
C PHE A 245 -14.61 -24.49 -1.26
N GLU A 246 -15.07 -25.72 -1.18
CA GLU A 246 -14.85 -26.56 0.00
C GLU A 246 -13.51 -27.31 -0.17
N PRO A 247 -12.59 -27.24 0.80
CA PRO A 247 -11.40 -28.08 0.82
C PRO A 247 -11.79 -29.55 0.77
N ASP A 248 -11.23 -30.31 -0.17
CA ASP A 248 -11.61 -31.69 -0.42
C ASP A 248 -10.34 -32.54 -0.52
N ALA A 249 -10.23 -33.59 0.28
CA ALA A 249 -9.01 -34.40 0.35
C ALA A 249 -8.68 -35.14 -0.96
N ALA A 250 -9.68 -35.45 -1.79
CA ALA A 250 -9.47 -36.07 -3.09
C ALA A 250 -9.04 -35.05 -4.16
N LEU A 251 -9.51 -33.80 -4.05
CA LEU A 251 -9.13 -32.71 -4.97
C LEU A 251 -7.89 -31.93 -4.53
N ASP A 252 -7.56 -31.98 -3.24
CA ASP A 252 -6.45 -31.25 -2.60
C ASP A 252 -5.52 -32.18 -1.79
N PRO A 253 -5.08 -33.32 -2.33
CA PRO A 253 -4.23 -34.25 -1.58
C PRO A 253 -2.84 -33.67 -1.26
N ASP A 254 -2.46 -32.59 -1.95
CA ASP A 254 -1.25 -31.81 -1.68
C ASP A 254 -1.29 -31.07 -0.33
N LEU A 255 -2.45 -30.96 0.33
CA LEU A 255 -2.53 -30.38 1.67
C LEU A 255 -1.95 -31.29 2.75
N GLU A 256 -1.99 -32.61 2.55
CA GLU A 256 -1.41 -33.56 3.51
C GLU A 256 0.09 -33.76 3.27
N ARG A 257 0.49 -33.82 1.99
CA ARG A 257 1.85 -34.20 1.57
C ARG A 257 2.39 -33.29 0.48
N PRO A 258 2.52 -31.97 0.71
CA PRO A 258 2.96 -31.02 -0.33
C PRO A 258 4.33 -31.38 -0.92
N ASP A 259 5.18 -32.03 -0.12
CA ASP A 259 6.49 -32.56 -0.51
C ASP A 259 6.45 -33.57 -1.67
N LEU A 260 5.33 -34.28 -1.84
CA LEU A 260 5.15 -35.26 -2.92
C LEU A 260 4.55 -34.66 -4.19
N TYR A 261 3.95 -33.47 -4.11
CA TYR A 261 3.20 -32.86 -5.23
C TYR A 261 3.95 -31.71 -5.90
N TYR A 262 4.86 -31.06 -5.17
CA TYR A 262 5.51 -29.84 -5.63
C TYR A 262 7.01 -30.03 -5.83
N ALA A 263 7.50 -29.60 -7.00
CA ALA A 263 8.93 -29.50 -7.29
C ALA A 263 9.60 -28.39 -6.46
N ALA A 264 8.82 -27.40 -6.02
CA ALA A 264 9.20 -26.43 -5.01
C ALA A 264 7.96 -25.76 -4.40
N LEU A 265 8.03 -25.38 -3.14
CA LEU A 265 7.00 -24.65 -2.41
C LEU A 265 7.70 -23.63 -1.50
N TRP A 266 7.22 -22.38 -1.52
CA TRP A 266 7.65 -21.33 -0.62
C TRP A 266 6.49 -20.86 0.23
N VAL A 267 6.83 -20.39 1.43
CA VAL A 267 5.90 -19.70 2.31
C VAL A 267 6.40 -18.31 2.62
N ALA A 268 5.45 -17.41 2.82
CA ALA A 268 5.69 -16.11 3.42
C ALA A 268 5.40 -16.24 4.92
N GLU A 269 6.42 -16.03 5.75
CA GLU A 269 6.33 -16.04 7.20
C GLU A 269 6.24 -14.62 7.75
N LEU A 270 5.35 -14.39 8.71
CA LEU A 270 5.28 -13.19 9.52
C LEU A 270 5.20 -13.60 10.99
N ASP A 271 6.16 -13.18 11.80
CA ASP A 271 6.24 -13.54 13.23
C ASP A 271 6.13 -15.06 13.50
N GLY A 272 6.70 -15.87 12.59
CA GLY A 272 6.65 -17.34 12.65
C GLY A 272 5.39 -17.99 12.06
N GLU A 273 4.38 -17.21 11.68
CA GLU A 273 3.13 -17.69 11.10
C GLU A 273 3.15 -17.68 9.57
N VAL A 274 2.57 -18.71 8.94
CA VAL A 274 2.43 -18.76 7.48
C VAL A 274 1.31 -17.83 7.05
N VAL A 275 1.69 -16.72 6.41
CA VAL A 275 0.77 -15.71 5.91
C VAL A 275 0.62 -15.70 4.39
N GLY A 276 1.44 -16.47 3.69
CA GLY A 276 1.36 -16.64 2.24
C GLY A 276 2.04 -17.90 1.76
N SER A 277 1.75 -18.31 0.53
CA SER A 277 2.42 -19.43 -0.12
C SER A 277 2.42 -19.30 -1.64
N VAL A 278 3.33 -20.02 -2.29
CA VAL A 278 3.34 -20.27 -3.73
C VAL A 278 4.07 -21.58 -4.01
N ALA A 279 3.49 -22.43 -4.86
CA ALA A 279 4.05 -23.72 -5.23
C ALA A 279 4.29 -23.82 -6.73
N LEU A 280 5.27 -24.63 -7.11
CA LEU A 280 5.52 -25.06 -8.48
C LEU A 280 5.37 -26.58 -8.56
N ARG A 281 4.46 -27.03 -9.42
CA ARG A 281 4.31 -28.43 -9.81
C ARG A 281 4.95 -28.65 -11.17
N ASP A 282 5.69 -29.75 -11.32
CA ASP A 282 6.26 -30.13 -12.61
C ASP A 282 5.21 -30.87 -13.45
N LEU A 283 4.97 -30.38 -14.68
CA LEU A 283 4.08 -31.02 -15.64
C LEU A 283 4.85 -31.80 -16.73
N GLY A 284 6.18 -31.80 -16.69
CA GLY A 284 7.04 -32.37 -17.71
C GLY A 284 7.32 -31.40 -18.87
N ASP A 285 8.22 -31.81 -19.77
CA ASP A 285 8.58 -31.10 -21.00
C ASP A 285 8.99 -29.62 -20.82
N GLY A 286 9.57 -29.29 -19.66
CA GLY A 286 9.95 -27.92 -19.32
C GLY A 286 8.77 -27.00 -19.02
N VAL A 287 7.61 -27.55 -18.66
CA VAL A 287 6.43 -26.80 -18.23
C VAL A 287 6.25 -26.96 -16.72
N LEU A 288 6.23 -25.84 -16.00
CA LEU A 288 5.84 -25.81 -14.60
C LEU A 288 4.46 -25.20 -14.44
N GLU A 289 3.75 -25.62 -13.40
CA GLU A 289 2.46 -25.05 -13.02
C GLU A 289 2.58 -24.35 -11.68
N LEU A 290 2.18 -23.08 -11.65
CA LEU A 290 2.09 -22.29 -10.44
C LEU A 290 0.77 -22.60 -9.71
N LYS A 291 0.90 -23.05 -8.47
CA LYS A 291 -0.18 -23.56 -7.63
C LYS A 291 -0.17 -22.88 -6.27
N ARG A 292 -1.31 -22.93 -5.59
CA ARG A 292 -1.49 -22.51 -4.18
C ARG A 292 -0.88 -21.13 -3.88
N MET A 293 -0.99 -20.21 -4.83
CA MET A 293 -0.50 -18.85 -4.64
C MET A 293 -1.53 -18.02 -3.89
N TYR A 294 -1.39 -17.94 -2.57
CA TYR A 294 -2.35 -17.30 -1.68
C TYR A 294 -1.66 -16.42 -0.65
N LEU A 295 -2.41 -15.43 -0.16
CA LEU A 295 -2.04 -14.55 0.95
C LEU A 295 -3.24 -14.41 1.87
N ARG A 296 -2.98 -14.40 3.18
CA ARG A 296 -3.95 -13.96 4.20
C ARG A 296 -4.45 -12.57 3.85
N ASP A 297 -5.73 -12.31 4.13
CA ASP A 297 -6.39 -11.07 3.73
C ASP A 297 -5.66 -9.82 4.25
N ALA A 298 -5.27 -9.83 5.54
CA ALA A 298 -4.49 -8.79 6.19
C ALA A 298 -3.11 -8.49 5.54
N GLN A 299 -2.61 -9.38 4.68
CA GLN A 299 -1.31 -9.24 4.01
C GLN A 299 -1.43 -8.84 2.53
N ARG A 300 -2.65 -8.69 2.01
CA ARG A 300 -2.89 -8.27 0.62
C ARG A 300 -2.66 -6.77 0.46
N GLY A 301 -2.46 -6.31 -0.78
CA GLY A 301 -2.17 -4.90 -1.07
C GLY A 301 -0.75 -4.44 -0.72
N ARG A 302 0.05 -5.24 0.00
CA ARG A 302 1.41 -4.91 0.45
C ARG A 302 2.53 -5.29 -0.54
N GLY A 303 2.18 -5.63 -1.79
CA GLY A 303 3.17 -6.08 -2.81
C GLY A 303 3.74 -7.49 -2.64
N LEU A 304 3.41 -8.19 -1.54
CA LEU A 304 3.93 -9.54 -1.22
C LEU A 304 3.59 -10.59 -2.29
N GLY A 305 2.44 -10.47 -2.95
CA GLY A 305 2.04 -11.38 -4.03
C GLY A 305 3.01 -11.30 -5.22
N ARG A 306 3.45 -10.09 -5.57
CA ARG A 306 4.47 -9.91 -6.64
C ARG A 306 5.81 -10.52 -6.23
N ARG A 307 6.21 -10.39 -4.95
CA ARG A 307 7.44 -11.01 -4.42
C ARG A 307 7.39 -12.53 -4.49
N LEU A 308 6.28 -13.17 -4.06
CA LEU A 308 6.06 -14.62 -4.20
C LEU A 308 6.15 -15.06 -5.66
N LEU A 309 5.48 -14.33 -6.57
CA LEU A 309 5.49 -14.65 -7.98
C LEU A 309 6.90 -14.57 -8.58
N THR A 310 7.66 -13.52 -8.24
CA THR A 310 9.06 -13.39 -8.66
C THR A 310 9.90 -14.57 -8.18
N ILE A 311 9.79 -14.96 -6.91
CA ILE A 311 10.53 -16.11 -6.37
C ILE A 311 10.23 -17.39 -7.17
N ALA A 312 8.95 -17.65 -7.45
CA ALA A 312 8.55 -18.82 -8.23
C ALA A 312 9.09 -18.76 -9.67
N VAL A 313 8.96 -17.61 -10.34
CA VAL A 313 9.45 -17.42 -11.72
C VAL A 313 10.97 -17.57 -11.80
N ASP A 314 11.72 -16.97 -10.88
CA ASP A 314 13.18 -17.08 -10.84
C ASP A 314 13.61 -18.53 -10.61
N ARG A 315 12.92 -19.27 -9.74
CA ARG A 315 13.20 -20.70 -9.58
C ARG A 315 12.84 -21.52 -10.82
N ALA A 316 11.75 -21.19 -11.50
CA ALA A 316 11.37 -21.87 -12.74
C ALA A 316 12.43 -21.69 -13.82
N ARG A 317 12.92 -20.45 -14.00
CA ARG A 317 14.04 -20.14 -14.92
C ARG A 317 15.31 -20.88 -14.56
N ALA A 318 15.68 -20.89 -13.28
CA ALA A 318 16.86 -21.61 -12.79
C ALA A 318 16.78 -23.13 -13.05
N ARG A 319 15.57 -23.68 -13.18
CA ARG A 319 15.32 -25.09 -13.53
C ARG A 319 15.25 -25.34 -15.05
N GLY A 320 15.44 -24.32 -15.88
CA GLY A 320 15.34 -24.45 -17.34
C GLY A 320 13.90 -24.65 -17.84
N ALA A 321 12.89 -24.27 -17.04
CA ALA A 321 11.52 -24.26 -17.52
C ALA A 321 11.36 -23.24 -18.66
N ARG A 322 10.56 -23.59 -19.66
CA ARG A 322 10.25 -22.75 -20.82
C ARG A 322 8.92 -22.01 -20.64
N VAL A 323 7.99 -22.62 -19.90
CA VAL A 323 6.64 -22.09 -19.68
C VAL A 323 6.20 -22.30 -18.24
N ILE A 324 5.56 -21.29 -17.65
CA ILE A 324 4.76 -21.42 -16.43
C ILE A 324 3.28 -21.33 -16.78
N ARG A 325 2.49 -22.30 -16.34
CA ARG A 325 1.03 -22.30 -16.44
C ARG A 325 0.40 -22.04 -15.09
N LEU A 326 -0.80 -21.46 -15.08
CA LEU A 326 -1.63 -21.41 -13.88
C LEU A 326 -3.10 -21.39 -14.26
N ASP A 327 -3.94 -21.73 -13.29
CA ASP A 327 -5.38 -21.59 -13.37
C ASP A 327 -5.90 -20.76 -12.18
N THR A 328 -6.86 -19.87 -12.44
CA THR A 328 -7.43 -18.99 -11.40
C THR A 328 -8.93 -18.83 -11.56
N SER A 329 -9.66 -18.59 -10.47
CA SER A 329 -11.11 -18.34 -10.53
C SER A 329 -11.39 -16.96 -11.13
N GLU A 330 -12.48 -16.84 -11.88
CA GLU A 330 -12.98 -15.55 -12.40
C GLU A 330 -13.25 -14.53 -11.28
N ARG A 331 -13.51 -15.02 -10.05
CA ARG A 331 -13.74 -14.19 -8.86
C ARG A 331 -12.46 -13.56 -8.31
N MET A 332 -11.28 -14.12 -8.62
CA MET A 332 -9.99 -13.66 -8.10
C MET A 332 -9.38 -12.54 -8.97
N GLN A 333 -10.11 -11.43 -9.12
CA GLN A 333 -9.72 -10.33 -10.01
C GLN A 333 -8.35 -9.72 -9.67
N ALA A 334 -8.00 -9.63 -8.38
CA ALA A 334 -6.70 -9.14 -7.94
C ALA A 334 -5.54 -10.05 -8.37
N ALA A 335 -5.74 -11.36 -8.39
CA ALA A 335 -4.74 -12.32 -8.85
C ALA A 335 -4.58 -12.24 -10.37
N GLN A 336 -5.69 -12.16 -11.12
CA GLN A 336 -5.69 -11.98 -12.57
C GLN A 336 -4.88 -10.72 -12.96
N ALA A 337 -5.19 -9.58 -12.35
CA ALA A 337 -4.47 -8.33 -12.60
C ALA A 337 -2.97 -8.43 -12.25
N LEU A 338 -2.62 -9.16 -11.19
CA LEU A 338 -1.21 -9.40 -10.82
C LEU A 338 -0.50 -10.22 -11.90
N TYR A 339 -1.09 -11.32 -12.36
CA TYR A 339 -0.51 -12.18 -13.38
C TYR A 339 -0.33 -11.44 -14.70
N GLU A 340 -1.37 -10.73 -15.17
CA GLU A 340 -1.31 -9.92 -16.39
C GLU A 340 -0.25 -8.82 -16.29
N ALA A 341 -0.16 -8.12 -15.16
CA ALA A 341 0.85 -7.08 -14.93
C ALA A 341 2.28 -7.65 -14.81
N TYR A 342 2.43 -8.94 -14.49
CA TYR A 342 3.72 -9.61 -14.50
C TYR A 342 4.13 -10.07 -15.90
N GLY A 343 3.16 -10.33 -16.79
CA GLY A 343 3.39 -10.74 -18.18
C GLY A 343 2.72 -12.06 -18.57
N PHE A 344 1.92 -12.67 -17.69
CA PHE A 344 1.12 -13.84 -18.05
C PHE A 344 0.04 -13.45 -19.06
N ARG A 345 -0.18 -14.32 -20.04
CA ARG A 345 -1.23 -14.16 -21.05
C ARG A 345 -2.32 -15.18 -20.82
N ARG A 346 -3.58 -14.74 -20.88
CA ARG A 346 -4.73 -15.65 -20.84
C ARG A 346 -4.75 -16.51 -22.11
N VAL A 347 -4.94 -17.81 -21.94
CA VAL A 347 -5.04 -18.77 -23.06
C VAL A 347 -6.43 -19.43 -23.10
N PRO A 348 -6.87 -19.96 -24.25
CA PRO A 348 -8.12 -20.70 -24.34
C PRO A 348 -8.13 -21.93 -23.42
N GLY A 349 -9.28 -22.22 -22.83
CA GLY A 349 -9.52 -23.39 -22.00
C GLY A 349 -10.20 -23.04 -20.68
N GLN A 350 -10.73 -24.07 -20.02
CA GLN A 350 -11.33 -23.98 -18.69
C GLN A 350 -10.91 -25.19 -17.87
N ALA A 351 -10.61 -24.94 -16.59
CA ALA A 351 -10.33 -26.00 -15.61
C ALA A 351 -11.43 -25.97 -14.54
N PRO A 352 -12.67 -26.40 -14.84
CA PRO A 352 -13.78 -26.25 -13.90
C PRO A 352 -13.49 -26.98 -12.58
N ARG A 353 -13.83 -26.34 -11.46
CA ARG A 353 -13.70 -26.92 -10.12
C ARG A 353 -14.96 -26.64 -9.32
N GLN A 354 -15.58 -27.67 -8.77
CA GLN A 354 -16.80 -27.56 -7.93
C GLN A 354 -17.87 -26.63 -8.57
N GLY A 355 -18.12 -26.82 -9.87
CA GLY A 355 -19.11 -26.03 -10.62
C GLY A 355 -18.71 -24.60 -10.98
N GLN A 356 -17.50 -24.15 -10.66
CA GLN A 356 -16.99 -22.83 -11.05
C GLN A 356 -16.03 -22.93 -12.24
N SER A 357 -16.18 -22.01 -13.21
CA SER A 357 -15.23 -21.86 -14.31
C SER A 357 -13.91 -21.26 -13.82
N ARG A 358 -12.79 -21.72 -14.39
CA ARG A 358 -11.45 -21.23 -14.09
C ARG A 358 -10.75 -20.84 -15.38
N LEU A 359 -10.00 -19.75 -15.30
CA LEU A 359 -9.26 -19.16 -16.40
C LEU A 359 -7.82 -19.70 -16.41
N LEU A 360 -7.30 -19.97 -17.60
CA LEU A 360 -5.93 -20.44 -17.79
C LEU A 360 -5.02 -19.30 -18.25
N TYR A 361 -3.81 -19.27 -17.70
CA TYR A 361 -2.77 -18.30 -18.03
C TYR A 361 -1.44 -19.00 -18.27
N GLU A 362 -0.63 -18.44 -19.17
CA GLU A 362 0.72 -18.89 -19.47
C GLU A 362 1.72 -17.73 -19.46
N LEU A 363 2.94 -18.00 -18.98
CA LEU A 363 4.11 -17.14 -19.10
C LEU A 363 5.22 -17.92 -19.79
N GLU A 364 5.70 -17.41 -20.92
CA GLU A 364 6.94 -17.88 -21.56
C GLU A 364 8.14 -17.26 -20.81
N LEU A 365 9.16 -18.08 -20.50
CA LEU A 365 10.22 -17.71 -19.55
C LEU A 365 11.50 -17.14 -20.15
#